data_AF-A0A6F9DX93-F1
#
_entry.id   AF-A0A6F9DX93-F1
#
_cell.length_a   1.000
_cell.length_b   1.000
_cell.length_c   1.000
_cell.angle_alpha   90.00
_cell.angle_beta   90.00
_cell.angle_gamma   90.00
#
_symmetry.space_group_name_H-M   'P 1'
#
loop_
_entity.id
_entity.type
_entity.pdbx_description
1 polymer ?
#
loop_
_entity_poly.entity_id
_entity_poly.type
_entity_poly.pdbx_seq_one_letter_code
_entity_poly.pdbx_strand_id
1 'polypeptide(L)'
;MDVVLAVKKYVSKMIADSGTGMRVLMMDKETTGIVSMVYTRSEILQKEVYLFENIGNEHGEVMKHLNAIVFVRPTKENVQLLCKELKNPRYGKYYLYFSHALSKSDVKVLAESDEHECVSDINEYFADFYPVDIHHFTLNITNCARHFIWSQNHLTRTCHGLTSVFLALKKCPMIRYQANSEMCHQLADSVKLLISREASLFDFRRSDSTPMLLILDRRFDPVTPLLNQWTYQAMTHELLGIKNGRVDLSQRPGVKKDLHEVVLSPLHDQFYRENLYKNFGEIGSSIKELMDDFQAKTRSQQKVESIDDMKAFVENYPQFKKMSGTVAKHVTVVGELSKIVGANNLLEISECEQDIACQSDHSSAIQKVRALLRQPSTSSVDALRLVALYSLRYDSHSNNATTSLTDQLASRDSRRIISGLLKYASIGGRLSQAAEIPGISMTRKFFKGLKGVENVYTQHVPKIKDTIEELLKGRLRESDYPYAGSSIMSERPSDVIVFIVGGTTYEEVACVDSINSSNSGVRIILGGTTIHNGLSFIDEFMTATAS
;
A
#
# COMPACT_ATOMS: atom_id res chain seq x y z
N MET A 1 -12.11 11.13 7.54
CA MET A 1 -10.73 10.71 7.80
C MET A 1 -10.17 10.35 6.43
N ASP A 2 -9.37 11.25 5.85
CA ASP A 2 -8.94 11.17 4.44
C ASP A 2 -7.49 11.62 4.35
N VAL A 3 -6.59 10.68 4.07
CA VAL A 3 -5.14 10.93 4.04
C VAL A 3 -4.71 11.66 2.77
N VAL A 4 -5.40 11.43 1.65
CA VAL A 4 -5.13 12.09 0.37
C VAL A 4 -5.47 13.58 0.48
N LEU A 5 -6.64 13.91 1.01
CA LEU A 5 -7.07 15.29 1.19
C LEU A 5 -6.17 16.04 2.19
N ALA A 6 -5.70 15.37 3.25
CA ALA A 6 -4.82 15.99 4.24
C ALA A 6 -3.49 16.44 3.59
N VAL A 7 -2.83 15.55 2.83
CA VAL A 7 -1.59 15.89 2.11
C VAL A 7 -1.86 16.92 1.01
N LYS A 8 -2.96 16.80 0.26
CA LYS A 8 -3.34 17.77 -0.79
C LYS A 8 -3.52 19.19 -0.23
N LYS A 9 -4.11 19.32 0.96
CA LYS A 9 -4.26 20.60 1.67
C LYS A 9 -2.92 21.17 2.10
N TYR A 10 -2.00 20.36 2.62
CA TYR A 10 -0.65 20.81 2.96
C TYR A 10 0.06 21.38 1.74
N VAL A 11 0.15 20.62 0.65
CA VAL A 11 0.84 21.08 -0.57
C VAL A 11 0.17 22.33 -1.16
N SER A 12 -1.16 22.39 -1.18
CA SER A 12 -1.88 23.61 -1.60
C SER A 12 -1.50 24.83 -0.76
N LYS A 13 -1.37 24.65 0.55
CA LYS A 13 -1.02 25.74 1.45
C LYS A 13 0.43 26.19 1.28
N MET A 14 1.37 25.26 1.08
CA MET A 14 2.78 25.61 0.76
C MET A 14 2.86 26.53 -0.47
N ILE A 15 2.10 26.19 -1.51
CA ILE A 15 2.07 26.99 -2.75
C ILE A 15 1.40 28.34 -2.52
N ALA A 16 0.29 28.38 -1.78
CA ALA A 16 -0.41 29.63 -1.49
C ALA A 16 0.43 30.60 -0.64
N ASP A 17 1.08 30.09 0.41
CA ASP A 17 1.86 30.89 1.35
C ASP A 17 3.13 31.47 0.69
N SER A 18 3.64 30.86 -0.38
CA SER A 18 4.83 31.33 -1.12
C SER A 18 4.63 32.58 -2.01
N GLY A 19 3.43 33.19 -1.99
CA GLY A 19 3.09 34.43 -2.69
C GLY A 19 3.04 34.28 -4.22
N THR A 20 2.55 35.28 -4.97
CA THR A 20 2.39 35.23 -6.44
C THR A 20 3.72 35.22 -7.21
N GLY A 21 3.76 34.60 -8.39
CA GLY A 21 4.92 34.64 -9.28
C GLY A 21 5.39 33.27 -9.75
N MET A 22 6.47 33.23 -10.53
CA MET A 22 7.05 31.98 -11.02
C MET A 22 7.81 31.26 -9.90
N ARG A 23 7.47 29.99 -9.67
CA ARG A 23 8.01 29.20 -8.57
C ARG A 23 8.70 27.93 -9.05
N VAL A 24 9.70 27.51 -8.29
CA VAL A 24 10.30 26.17 -8.36
C VAL A 24 9.90 25.38 -7.11
N LEU A 25 9.50 24.12 -7.30
CA LEU A 25 9.27 23.19 -6.21
C LEU A 25 10.47 22.25 -6.10
N MET A 26 11.23 22.42 -5.02
CA MET A 26 12.42 21.65 -4.72
C MET A 26 12.10 20.59 -3.66
N MET A 27 12.40 19.33 -3.94
CA MET A 27 12.01 18.20 -3.10
C MET A 27 13.14 17.19 -2.97
N ASP A 28 13.07 16.35 -1.95
CA ASP A 28 13.90 15.15 -1.88
C ASP A 28 13.18 13.97 -2.54
N LYS A 29 13.82 12.80 -2.54
CA LYS A 29 13.27 11.58 -3.14
C LYS A 29 11.92 11.16 -2.52
N GLU A 30 11.78 11.28 -1.20
CA GLU A 30 10.59 10.87 -0.47
C GLU A 30 9.45 11.86 -0.69
N THR A 31 9.69 13.15 -0.49
CA THR A 31 8.66 14.19 -0.65
C THR A 31 8.21 14.33 -2.10
N THR A 32 9.09 14.11 -3.07
CA THR A 32 8.70 13.99 -4.50
C THR A 32 7.67 12.88 -4.68
N GLY A 33 7.92 11.71 -4.09
CA GLY A 33 7.01 10.58 -4.13
C GLY A 33 5.66 10.90 -3.49
N ILE A 34 5.66 11.53 -2.31
CA ILE A 34 4.44 11.92 -1.58
C ILE A 34 3.60 12.93 -2.38
N VAL A 35 4.21 14.00 -2.91
CA VAL A 35 3.50 15.01 -3.71
C VAL A 35 2.94 14.41 -5.00
N SER A 36 3.69 13.50 -5.63
CA SER A 36 3.26 12.85 -6.89
C SER A 36 2.00 11.99 -6.76
N MET A 37 1.62 11.58 -5.55
CA MET A 37 0.40 10.80 -5.30
C MET A 37 -0.87 11.67 -5.29
N VAL A 38 -0.75 12.95 -4.90
CA VAL A 38 -1.90 13.84 -4.68
C VAL A 38 -2.07 14.93 -5.74
N TYR A 39 -1.03 15.17 -6.54
CA TYR A 39 -1.01 16.17 -7.58
C TYR A 39 -0.40 15.67 -8.88
N THR A 40 -1.07 16.00 -9.98
CA THR A 40 -0.49 15.91 -11.31
C THR A 40 0.42 17.12 -11.61
N ARG A 41 1.35 16.94 -12.56
CA ARG A 41 2.18 18.04 -13.05
C ARG A 41 1.33 19.21 -13.59
N SER A 42 0.23 18.89 -14.29
CA SER A 42 -0.68 19.89 -14.85
C SER A 42 -1.38 20.72 -13.77
N GLU A 43 -1.85 20.11 -12.69
CA GLU A 43 -2.47 20.84 -11.57
C GLU A 43 -1.47 21.75 -10.85
N ILE A 44 -0.21 21.32 -10.69
CA ILE A 44 0.83 22.13 -10.05
C ILE A 44 1.25 23.30 -10.97
N LEU A 45 1.34 23.08 -12.27
CA LEU A 45 1.61 24.13 -13.26
C LEU A 45 0.53 25.22 -13.27
N GLN A 46 -0.75 24.83 -13.15
CA GLN A 46 -1.86 25.78 -13.02
C GLN A 46 -1.78 26.64 -11.75
N LYS A 47 -0.95 26.24 -10.78
CA LYS A 47 -0.64 26.98 -9.56
C LYS A 47 0.71 27.69 -9.65
N GLU A 48 1.17 28.05 -10.84
CA GLU A 48 2.39 28.84 -11.11
C GLU A 48 3.72 28.22 -10.62
N VAL A 49 3.74 26.91 -10.42
CA VAL A 49 4.97 26.16 -10.13
C VAL A 49 5.43 25.50 -11.42
N TYR A 50 6.47 26.08 -12.04
CA TYR A 50 6.90 25.73 -13.40
C TYR A 50 8.05 24.75 -13.45
N LEU A 51 8.88 24.76 -12.40
CA LEU A 51 10.07 23.93 -12.30
C LEU A 51 9.97 22.97 -11.10
N PHE A 52 10.51 21.78 -11.28
CA PHE A 52 10.62 20.75 -10.26
C PHE A 52 12.08 20.35 -10.16
N GLU A 53 12.65 20.43 -8.97
CA GLU A 53 14.07 20.16 -8.74
C GLU A 53 14.25 19.16 -7.61
N ASN A 54 15.31 18.36 -7.72
CA ASN A 54 15.76 17.55 -6.60
C ASN A 54 16.74 18.38 -5.76
N ILE A 55 16.58 18.41 -4.43
CA ILE A 55 17.50 19.13 -3.53
C ILE A 55 18.96 18.63 -3.63
N GLY A 56 19.17 17.38 -4.05
CA GLY A 56 20.49 16.81 -4.32
C GLY A 56 21.13 17.27 -5.65
N ASN A 57 20.42 18.03 -6.49
CA ASN A 57 20.97 18.60 -7.71
C ASN A 57 21.70 19.93 -7.42
N GLU A 58 23.01 19.84 -7.23
CA GLU A 58 23.88 21.00 -6.96
C GLU A 58 24.28 21.79 -8.23
N HIS A 59 23.93 21.32 -9.44
CA HIS A 59 24.41 21.88 -10.71
C HIS A 59 23.34 22.63 -11.52
N GLY A 60 22.35 23.24 -10.85
CA GLY A 60 21.30 24.00 -11.53
C GLY A 60 21.70 25.43 -11.89
N GLU A 61 21.02 25.98 -12.90
CA GLU A 61 21.17 27.39 -13.29
C GLU A 61 20.66 28.34 -12.20
N VAL A 62 21.31 29.50 -12.07
CA VAL A 62 20.92 30.55 -11.14
C VAL A 62 19.74 31.32 -11.75
N MET A 63 18.60 31.31 -11.07
CA MET A 63 17.34 31.91 -11.52
C MET A 63 16.74 32.79 -10.40
N LYS A 64 17.38 33.93 -10.13
CA LYS A 64 17.01 34.86 -9.03
C LYS A 64 15.60 35.46 -9.12
N HIS A 65 14.95 35.37 -10.27
CA HIS A 65 13.57 35.83 -10.48
C HIS A 65 12.52 34.81 -10.01
N LEU A 66 12.94 33.60 -9.61
CA LEU A 66 12.05 32.55 -9.10
C LEU A 66 12.07 32.49 -7.57
N ASN A 67 10.92 32.12 -7.00
CA ASN A 67 10.80 31.73 -5.60
C ASN A 67 10.91 30.19 -5.48
N ALA A 68 11.69 29.72 -4.51
CA ALA A 68 11.83 28.31 -4.21
C ALA A 68 10.91 27.88 -3.07
N ILE A 69 10.01 26.94 -3.36
CA ILE A 69 9.29 26.16 -2.35
C ILE A 69 10.13 24.91 -2.10
N VAL A 70 10.73 24.78 -0.93
CA VAL A 70 11.50 23.60 -0.55
C VAL A 70 10.62 22.73 0.32
N PHE A 71 10.32 21.50 -0.10
CA PHE A 71 9.61 20.53 0.73
C PHE A 71 10.43 19.25 0.89
N VAL A 72 10.99 19.03 2.08
CA VAL A 72 11.94 17.93 2.35
C VAL A 72 11.68 17.28 3.70
N ARG A 73 12.16 16.05 3.89
CA ARG A 73 12.21 15.42 5.21
C ARG A 73 13.30 16.09 6.07
N PRO A 74 13.13 16.20 7.40
CA PRO A 74 14.15 16.76 8.29
C PRO A 74 15.27 15.74 8.59
N THR A 75 15.97 15.28 7.54
CA THR A 75 17.14 14.39 7.68
C THR A 75 18.42 15.21 7.73
N LYS A 76 19.47 14.67 8.37
CA LYS A 76 20.79 15.31 8.39
C LYS A 76 21.32 15.61 6.99
N GLU A 77 21.09 14.70 6.04
CA GLU A 77 21.48 14.86 4.64
C GLU A 77 20.75 16.05 3.98
N ASN A 78 19.42 16.12 4.12
CA ASN A 78 18.65 17.22 3.54
C ASN A 78 18.99 18.57 4.17
N VAL A 79 19.22 18.62 5.49
CA VAL A 79 19.67 19.84 6.17
C VAL A 79 21.02 20.29 5.62
N GLN A 80 21.97 19.38 5.41
CA GLN A 80 23.28 19.70 4.82
C GLN A 80 23.17 20.20 3.39
N LEU A 81 22.38 19.54 2.54
CA LEU A 81 22.15 19.97 1.15
C LEU A 81 21.51 21.36 1.12
N LEU A 82 20.54 21.62 2.00
CA LEU A 82 19.91 22.93 2.10
C LEU A 82 20.87 24.00 2.61
N CYS A 83 21.75 23.70 3.57
CA CYS A 83 22.80 24.63 3.99
C CYS A 83 23.73 25.01 2.84
N LYS A 84 24.10 24.05 1.98
CA LYS A 84 24.92 24.34 0.78
C LYS A 84 24.18 25.24 -0.21
N GLU A 85 22.90 24.96 -0.45
CA GLU A 85 22.04 25.77 -1.31
C GLU A 85 21.91 27.20 -0.76
N LEU A 86 21.68 27.38 0.55
CA LEU A 86 21.53 28.71 1.16
C LEU A 86 22.83 29.54 1.17
N LYS A 87 23.99 28.88 1.21
CA LYS A 87 25.30 29.56 1.08
C LYS A 87 25.55 30.10 -0.33
N ASN A 88 25.02 29.42 -1.34
CA ASN A 88 25.13 29.81 -2.75
C ASN A 88 23.75 29.78 -3.42
N PRO A 89 22.83 30.67 -3.02
CA PRO A 89 21.42 30.55 -3.38
C PRO A 89 21.25 30.69 -4.89
N ARG A 90 20.55 29.75 -5.53
CA ARG A 90 20.18 29.84 -6.95
C ARG A 90 18.92 30.66 -7.20
N TYR A 91 18.05 30.78 -6.20
CA TYR A 91 16.75 31.44 -6.32
C TYR A 91 16.72 32.74 -5.53
N GLY A 92 15.65 33.53 -5.73
CA GLY A 92 15.49 34.84 -5.09
C GLY A 92 15.06 34.73 -3.63
N LYS A 93 14.05 33.90 -3.36
CA LYS A 93 13.51 33.65 -2.01
C LYS A 93 13.28 32.16 -1.78
N TYR A 94 13.39 31.72 -0.53
CA TYR A 94 13.18 30.34 -0.12
C TYR A 94 12.08 30.25 0.94
N TYR A 95 11.11 29.37 0.70
CA TYR A 95 10.09 28.98 1.66
C TYR A 95 10.34 27.53 2.04
N LEU A 96 10.78 27.30 3.27
CA LEU A 96 11.24 26.00 3.74
C LEU A 96 10.12 25.26 4.45
N TYR A 97 9.77 24.08 3.95
CA TYR A 97 8.77 23.18 4.51
C TYR A 97 9.39 21.84 4.83
N PHE A 98 9.22 21.38 6.08
CA PHE A 98 9.69 20.07 6.53
C PHE A 98 8.52 19.09 6.69
N SER A 99 8.69 17.84 6.26
CA SER A 99 7.64 16.81 6.32
C SER A 99 7.31 16.31 7.75
N HIS A 100 8.17 16.64 8.71
CA HIS A 100 8.05 16.33 10.13
C HIS A 100 8.76 17.43 10.93
N ALA A 101 8.75 17.34 12.26
CA ALA A 101 9.36 18.31 13.16
C ALA A 101 10.87 18.46 12.92
N LEU A 102 11.34 19.70 12.94
CA LEU A 102 12.74 20.06 12.76
C LEU A 102 13.39 20.36 14.12
N SER A 103 14.61 19.87 14.36
CA SER A 103 15.28 20.14 15.63
C SER A 103 15.72 21.60 15.74
N LYS A 104 15.72 22.16 16.96
CA LYS A 104 16.21 23.53 17.21
C LYS A 104 17.67 23.73 16.77
N SER A 105 18.49 22.67 16.86
CA SER A 105 19.86 22.68 16.36
C SER A 105 19.91 22.81 14.84
N ASP A 106 19.05 22.10 14.11
CA ASP A 106 19.03 22.19 12.65
C ASP A 106 18.51 23.56 12.19
N VAL A 107 17.52 24.13 12.88
CA VAL A 107 17.07 25.52 12.64
C VAL A 107 18.24 26.50 12.78
N LYS A 108 19.05 26.35 13.84
CA LYS A 108 20.22 27.21 14.06
C LYS A 108 21.25 27.08 12.94
N VAL A 109 21.55 25.85 12.50
CA VAL A 109 22.53 25.60 11.43
C VAL A 109 22.05 26.15 10.08
N LEU A 110 20.74 26.07 9.80
CA LEU A 110 20.15 26.69 8.60
C LEU A 110 20.24 28.21 8.67
N ALA A 111 19.93 28.81 9.81
CA ALA A 111 20.04 30.26 10.00
C ALA A 111 21.47 30.77 9.85
N GLU A 112 22.46 30.04 10.38
CA GLU A 112 23.89 30.36 10.20
C GLU A 112 24.35 30.21 8.73
N SER A 113 23.65 29.42 7.92
CA SER A 113 23.99 29.20 6.51
C SER A 113 23.30 30.18 5.55
N ASP A 114 22.25 30.89 5.99
CA ASP A 114 21.53 31.88 5.18
C ASP A 114 22.21 33.25 5.22
N GLU A 115 23.47 33.31 4.78
CA GLU A 115 24.27 34.55 4.75
C GLU A 115 23.70 35.63 3.82
N HIS A 116 22.79 35.25 2.92
CA HIS A 116 22.15 36.13 1.94
C HIS A 116 20.74 36.57 2.34
N GLU A 117 20.27 36.18 3.53
CA GLU A 117 18.94 36.50 4.07
C GLU A 117 17.79 36.18 3.08
N CYS A 118 17.90 35.03 2.40
CA CYS A 118 16.99 34.65 1.34
C CYS A 118 15.82 33.76 1.82
N VAL A 119 15.90 33.21 3.05
CA VAL A 119 14.81 32.44 3.65
C VAL A 119 13.70 33.37 4.13
N SER A 120 12.50 33.21 3.57
CA SER A 120 11.32 33.99 3.93
C SER A 120 10.52 33.35 5.07
N ASP A 121 10.37 32.02 5.05
CA ASP A 121 9.59 31.28 6.04
C ASP A 121 10.14 29.87 6.28
N ILE A 122 9.94 29.35 7.49
CA ILE A 122 10.20 27.96 7.87
C ILE A 122 8.96 27.38 8.54
N ASN A 123 8.44 26.27 7.99
CA ASN A 123 7.21 25.64 8.46
C ASN A 123 7.33 24.10 8.52
N GLU A 124 6.57 23.48 9.42
CA GLU A 124 6.49 22.02 9.58
C GLU A 124 5.13 21.52 9.11
N TYR A 125 5.11 20.78 8.00
CA TYR A 125 3.89 20.24 7.39
C TYR A 125 3.97 18.73 7.45
N PHE A 126 3.20 18.12 8.35
CA PHE A 126 3.26 16.70 8.73
C PHE A 126 2.72 15.73 7.66
N ALA A 127 3.30 15.78 6.46
CA ALA A 127 3.05 14.90 5.33
C ALA A 127 4.26 13.98 5.12
N ASP A 128 4.51 13.08 6.09
CA ASP A 128 5.65 12.13 6.07
C ASP A 128 5.23 10.69 5.74
N PHE A 129 4.21 10.52 4.92
CA PHE A 129 3.65 9.24 4.49
C PHE A 129 3.11 9.35 3.06
N TYR A 130 2.99 8.23 2.35
CA TYR A 130 2.46 8.19 0.99
C TYR A 130 0.95 7.89 1.03
N PRO A 131 0.08 8.84 0.66
CA PRO A 131 -1.37 8.63 0.61
C PRO A 131 -1.73 7.86 -0.66
N VAL A 132 -1.98 6.56 -0.53
CA VAL A 132 -2.23 5.66 -1.67
C VAL A 132 -3.67 5.76 -2.14
N ASP A 133 -4.59 5.79 -1.17
CA ASP A 133 -6.01 6.00 -1.37
C ASP A 133 -6.60 6.77 -0.17
N ILE A 134 -7.87 7.16 -0.23
CA ILE A 134 -8.58 7.92 0.82
C ILE A 134 -8.41 7.25 2.20
N HIS A 135 -8.45 5.92 2.23
CA HIS A 135 -8.38 5.09 3.44
C HIS A 135 -7.11 4.23 3.51
N HIS A 136 -6.08 4.50 2.70
CA HIS A 136 -4.85 3.70 2.68
C HIS A 136 -3.59 4.54 2.55
N PHE A 137 -2.59 4.27 3.38
CA PHE A 137 -1.27 4.87 3.24
C PHE A 137 -0.14 3.83 3.38
N THR A 138 1.03 4.18 2.89
CA THR A 138 2.26 3.39 3.04
C THR A 138 3.41 4.30 3.48
N LEU A 139 4.42 3.72 4.12
CA LEU A 139 5.67 4.41 4.43
C LEU A 139 6.80 4.06 3.45
N ASN A 140 6.56 3.14 2.51
CA ASN A 140 7.53 2.62 1.54
C ASN A 140 8.82 2.07 2.18
N ILE A 141 8.71 1.51 3.38
CA ILE A 141 9.78 0.85 4.12
C ILE A 141 9.67 -0.65 3.86
N THR A 142 10.56 -1.16 3.00
CA THR A 142 10.77 -2.59 2.83
C THR A 142 11.83 -3.10 3.79
N ASN A 143 11.79 -4.40 4.09
CA ASN A 143 12.75 -5.09 4.94
C ASN A 143 12.92 -4.36 6.28
N CYS A 144 11.79 -4.12 6.95
CA CYS A 144 11.72 -3.25 8.12
C CYS A 144 12.52 -3.80 9.31
N ALA A 145 12.73 -5.12 9.34
CA ALA A 145 13.44 -5.85 10.38
C ALA A 145 14.33 -6.97 9.84
N ARG A 146 15.31 -7.35 10.66
CA ARG A 146 16.11 -8.57 10.54
C ARG A 146 16.05 -9.32 11.85
N HIS A 147 15.91 -10.65 11.80
CA HIS A 147 15.68 -11.49 12.98
C HIS A 147 14.51 -11.00 13.85
N PHE A 148 13.47 -10.43 13.23
CA PHE A 148 12.33 -9.80 13.92
C PHE A 148 12.70 -8.65 14.86
N ILE A 149 13.84 -8.01 14.61
CA ILE A 149 14.30 -6.82 15.33
C ILE A 149 14.28 -5.66 14.32
N TRP A 150 13.64 -4.57 14.73
CA TRP A 150 13.61 -3.34 13.95
C TRP A 150 15.02 -2.88 13.57
N SER A 151 15.19 -2.45 12.33
CA SER A 151 16.25 -1.47 12.06
C SER A 151 15.91 -0.18 12.81
N GLN A 152 16.86 0.37 13.58
CA GLN A 152 16.61 1.58 14.37
C GLN A 152 16.13 2.76 13.52
N ASN A 153 16.69 2.89 12.30
CA ASN A 153 16.27 3.91 11.35
C ASN A 153 14.84 3.67 10.86
N HIS A 154 14.44 2.42 10.65
CA HIS A 154 13.09 2.06 10.20
C HIS A 154 12.05 2.24 11.32
N LEU A 155 12.37 1.91 12.57
CA LEU A 155 11.48 2.19 13.71
C LEU A 155 11.23 3.69 13.85
N THR A 156 12.30 4.49 13.81
CA THR A 156 12.21 5.95 13.88
C THR A 156 11.40 6.52 12.71
N ARG A 157 11.67 6.06 11.47
CA ARG A 157 10.92 6.45 10.26
C ARG A 157 9.44 6.08 10.36
N THR A 158 9.13 4.93 10.93
CA THR A 158 7.77 4.43 11.13
C THR A 158 7.02 5.28 12.14
N CYS A 159 7.67 5.59 13.27
CA CYS A 159 7.13 6.47 14.30
C CYS A 159 6.82 7.88 13.75
N HIS A 160 7.75 8.46 12.97
CA HIS A 160 7.53 9.75 12.31
C HIS A 160 6.38 9.70 11.31
N GLY A 161 6.29 8.65 10.48
CA GLY A 161 5.20 8.48 9.53
C GLY A 161 3.82 8.39 10.21
N LEU A 162 3.70 7.57 11.26
CA LEU A 162 2.45 7.42 12.01
C LEU A 162 2.03 8.72 12.72
N THR A 163 2.95 9.38 13.41
CA THR A 163 2.66 10.67 14.05
C THR A 163 2.30 11.75 13.03
N SER A 164 2.92 11.74 11.84
CA SER A 164 2.51 12.63 10.75
C SER A 164 1.07 12.37 10.30
N VAL A 165 0.65 11.10 10.15
CA VAL A 165 -0.75 10.77 9.84
C VAL A 165 -1.70 11.34 10.90
N PHE A 166 -1.37 11.17 12.18
CA PHE A 166 -2.19 11.67 13.28
C PHE A 166 -2.31 13.21 13.29
N LEU A 167 -1.19 13.92 13.10
CA LEU A 167 -1.16 15.38 13.03
C LEU A 167 -1.91 15.90 11.79
N ALA A 168 -1.71 15.27 10.63
CA ALA A 168 -2.41 15.60 9.38
C ALA A 168 -3.94 15.46 9.49
N LEU A 169 -4.40 14.44 10.23
CA LEU A 169 -5.81 14.16 10.46
C LEU A 169 -6.37 14.85 11.71
N LYS A 170 -5.52 15.53 12.50
CA LYS A 170 -5.84 16.13 13.80
C LYS A 170 -6.46 15.13 14.77
N LYS A 171 -5.77 14.00 14.98
CA LYS A 171 -6.20 12.89 15.85
C LYS A 171 -5.12 12.58 16.87
N CYS A 172 -5.50 12.40 18.14
CA CYS A 172 -4.61 11.90 19.18
C CYS A 172 -5.11 10.52 19.64
N PRO A 173 -4.53 9.41 19.15
CA PRO A 173 -5.11 8.09 19.34
C PRO A 173 -4.76 7.45 20.69
N MET A 174 -5.69 6.66 21.22
CA MET A 174 -5.32 5.56 22.11
C MET A 174 -4.69 4.43 21.30
N ILE A 175 -3.66 3.80 21.84
CA ILE A 175 -2.86 2.81 21.11
C ILE A 175 -3.12 1.43 21.69
N ARG A 176 -3.51 0.49 20.83
CA ARG A 176 -3.51 -0.95 21.08
C ARG A 176 -2.54 -1.64 20.14
N TYR A 177 -1.94 -2.73 20.57
CA TYR A 177 -0.94 -3.44 19.78
C TYR A 177 -1.03 -4.93 19.99
N GLN A 178 -0.64 -5.72 19.00
CA GLN A 178 -0.60 -7.18 19.10
C GLN A 178 0.45 -7.64 20.12
N ALA A 179 0.00 -8.30 21.20
CA ALA A 179 0.81 -8.62 22.39
C ALA A 179 1.99 -9.56 22.10
N ASN A 180 1.81 -10.50 21.17
CA ASN A 180 2.84 -11.49 20.84
C ASN A 180 3.88 -10.96 19.84
N SER A 181 3.90 -9.66 19.55
CA SER A 181 4.90 -9.00 18.71
C SER A 181 5.65 -7.92 19.49
N GLU A 182 6.91 -8.22 19.82
CA GLU A 182 7.84 -7.25 20.39
C GLU A 182 8.03 -6.03 19.46
N MET A 183 8.00 -6.25 18.15
CA MET A 183 8.06 -5.15 17.18
C MET A 183 6.86 -4.20 17.30
N CYS A 184 5.66 -4.73 17.53
CA CYS A 184 4.46 -3.92 17.74
C CYS A 184 4.52 -3.16 19.06
N HIS A 185 5.00 -3.81 20.13
CA HIS A 185 5.21 -3.19 21.43
C HIS A 185 6.19 -2.01 21.36
N GLN A 186 7.37 -2.22 20.77
CA GLN A 186 8.38 -1.16 20.60
C GLN A 186 7.85 0.02 19.77
N LEU A 187 7.06 -0.25 18.73
CA LEU A 187 6.43 0.81 17.94
C LEU A 187 5.36 1.55 18.75
N ALA A 188 4.52 0.85 19.50
CA ALA A 188 3.51 1.46 20.37
C ALA A 188 4.13 2.41 21.39
N ASP A 189 5.20 1.96 22.07
CA ASP A 189 5.94 2.76 23.05
C ASP A 189 6.62 3.96 22.40
N SER A 190 7.27 3.77 21.24
CA SER A 190 7.94 4.85 20.51
C SER A 190 6.95 5.94 20.08
N VAL A 191 5.79 5.54 19.55
CA VAL A 191 4.72 6.48 19.14
C VAL A 191 4.15 7.21 20.35
N LYS A 192 3.85 6.48 21.44
CA LYS A 192 3.35 7.09 22.67
C LYS A 192 4.32 8.09 23.27
N LEU A 193 5.60 7.74 23.31
CA LEU A 193 6.67 8.61 23.82
C LEU A 193 6.77 9.88 22.97
N LEU A 194 6.72 9.74 21.64
CA LEU A 194 6.77 10.89 20.73
C LEU A 194 5.55 11.81 20.90
N ILE A 195 4.34 11.25 21.00
CA ILE A 195 3.12 12.03 21.28
C ILE A 195 3.25 12.78 22.62
N SER A 196 3.78 12.10 23.65
CA SER A 196 3.97 12.71 24.98
C SER A 196 5.00 13.83 24.97
N ARG A 197 6.08 13.68 24.20
CA ARG A 197 7.13 14.70 24.04
C ARG A 197 6.61 15.92 23.29
N GLU A 198 5.78 15.70 22.27
CA GLU A 198 5.21 16.74 21.42
C GLU A 198 3.75 17.07 21.81
N ALA A 199 3.38 16.95 23.09
CA ALA A 199 1.99 16.99 23.54
C ALA A 199 1.21 18.23 23.07
N SER A 200 1.88 19.38 22.94
CA SER A 200 1.28 20.62 22.43
C SER A 200 0.82 20.52 20.97
N LEU A 201 1.49 19.72 20.12
CA LEU A 201 1.06 19.49 18.74
C LEU A 201 -0.18 18.60 18.66
N PHE A 202 -0.46 17.81 19.71
CA PHE A 202 -1.59 16.90 19.81
C PHE A 202 -2.76 17.47 20.63
N ASP A 203 -2.68 18.72 21.08
CA ASP A 203 -3.76 19.42 21.78
C ASP A 203 -4.84 19.90 20.78
N PHE A 204 -5.64 18.94 20.32
CA PHE A 204 -6.76 19.19 19.43
C PHE A 204 -8.03 19.47 20.23
N ARG A 205 -8.96 20.22 19.62
CA ARG A 205 -10.33 20.33 20.15
C ARG A 205 -10.89 18.92 20.35
N ARG A 206 -11.42 18.63 21.55
CA ARG A 206 -12.00 17.34 21.89
C ARG A 206 -13.02 16.93 20.82
N SER A 207 -12.77 15.79 20.18
CA SER A 207 -13.75 15.17 19.28
C SER A 207 -14.75 14.34 20.07
N ASP A 208 -15.93 14.13 19.49
CA ASP A 208 -16.99 13.29 20.09
C ASP A 208 -16.58 11.82 20.29
N SER A 209 -15.49 11.38 19.66
CA SER A 209 -14.94 10.03 19.78
C SER A 209 -13.43 10.05 19.91
N THR A 210 -12.88 9.24 20.82
CA THR A 210 -11.43 9.06 20.91
C THR A 210 -10.95 8.14 19.79
N PRO A 211 -10.01 8.58 18.92
CA PRO A 211 -9.49 7.73 17.87
C PRO A 211 -8.62 6.60 18.43
N MET A 212 -8.50 5.51 17.69
CA MET A 212 -7.68 4.37 18.07
C MET A 212 -6.64 4.04 16.99
N LEU A 213 -5.41 3.78 17.43
CA LEU A 213 -4.39 3.09 16.65
C LEU A 213 -4.38 1.62 17.06
N LEU A 214 -4.56 0.71 16.10
CA LEU A 214 -4.34 -0.73 16.28
C LEU A 214 -3.09 -1.14 15.49
N ILE A 215 -2.04 -1.57 16.19
CA ILE A 215 -0.80 -2.04 15.59
C ILE A 215 -0.82 -3.57 15.48
N LEU A 216 -0.67 -4.08 14.27
CA LEU A 216 -0.61 -5.50 13.95
C LEU A 216 0.74 -5.85 13.36
N ASP A 217 1.12 -7.12 13.47
CA ASP A 217 2.33 -7.66 12.87
C ASP A 217 1.96 -8.60 11.73
N ARG A 218 2.48 -8.38 10.52
CA ARG A 218 2.18 -9.17 9.31
C ARG A 218 2.25 -10.69 9.53
N ARG A 219 3.08 -11.17 10.47
CA ARG A 219 3.18 -12.58 10.85
C ARG A 219 1.86 -13.20 11.33
N PHE A 220 0.90 -12.41 11.80
CA PHE A 220 -0.44 -12.91 12.20
C PHE A 220 -1.20 -13.57 11.05
N ASP A 221 -0.90 -13.15 9.83
CA ASP A 221 -1.56 -13.60 8.61
C ASP A 221 -0.59 -13.58 7.42
N PRO A 222 0.22 -14.66 7.27
CA PRO A 222 1.13 -14.84 6.14
C PRO A 222 0.41 -15.42 4.90
N VAL A 223 -0.88 -15.76 4.98
CA VAL A 223 -1.63 -16.39 3.89
C VAL A 223 -2.08 -15.34 2.88
N THR A 224 -2.75 -14.28 3.34
CA THR A 224 -3.24 -13.16 2.50
C THR A 224 -2.23 -12.70 1.42
N PRO A 225 -0.98 -12.32 1.76
CA PRO A 225 -0.02 -11.87 0.75
C PRO A 225 0.43 -12.96 -0.25
N LEU A 226 0.21 -14.25 0.04
CA LEU A 226 0.61 -15.36 -0.83
C LEU A 226 -0.48 -15.79 -1.83
N LEU A 227 -1.71 -15.30 -1.72
CA LEU A 227 -2.80 -15.70 -2.63
C LEU A 227 -2.77 -14.92 -3.94
N ASN A 228 -3.10 -15.57 -5.06
CA ASN A 228 -3.44 -14.86 -6.29
C ASN A 228 -4.67 -13.97 -6.08
N GLN A 229 -4.64 -12.80 -6.71
CA GLN A 229 -5.61 -11.74 -6.47
C GLN A 229 -6.46 -11.49 -7.73
N TRP A 230 -7.76 -11.25 -7.53
CA TRP A 230 -8.72 -11.15 -8.65
C TRP A 230 -9.53 -9.86 -8.69
N THR A 231 -9.34 -8.95 -7.72
CA THR A 231 -9.86 -7.58 -7.81
C THR A 231 -8.89 -6.69 -8.57
N TYR A 232 -9.37 -5.69 -9.32
CA TYR A 232 -8.54 -4.97 -10.28
C TYR A 232 -7.21 -4.44 -9.73
N GLN A 233 -7.26 -3.70 -8.62
CA GLN A 233 -6.07 -3.10 -8.02
C GLN A 233 -5.10 -4.17 -7.49
N ALA A 234 -5.61 -5.14 -6.75
CA ALA A 234 -4.81 -6.20 -6.16
C ALA A 234 -4.16 -7.09 -7.23
N MET A 235 -4.93 -7.50 -8.25
CA MET A 235 -4.43 -8.29 -9.39
C MET A 235 -3.36 -7.54 -10.19
N THR A 236 -3.56 -6.23 -10.40
CA THR A 236 -2.57 -5.40 -11.09
C THR A 236 -1.26 -5.34 -10.30
N HIS A 237 -1.31 -5.14 -8.98
CA HIS A 237 -0.11 -5.14 -8.14
C HIS A 237 0.56 -6.51 -8.06
N GLU A 238 -0.23 -7.58 -8.06
CA GLU A 238 0.26 -8.95 -7.99
C GLU A 238 1.04 -9.33 -9.26
N LEU A 239 0.46 -9.08 -10.44
CA LEU A 239 1.02 -9.58 -11.70
C LEU A 239 1.92 -8.58 -12.45
N LEU A 240 1.69 -7.27 -12.25
CA LEU A 240 2.42 -6.21 -12.95
C LEU A 240 3.21 -5.30 -12.01
N GLY A 241 2.87 -5.27 -10.72
CA GLY A 241 3.46 -4.36 -9.76
C GLY A 241 2.90 -2.94 -9.86
N ILE A 242 2.63 -2.34 -8.71
CA ILE A 242 2.26 -0.92 -8.61
C ILE A 242 3.26 -0.27 -7.66
N LYS A 243 3.99 0.74 -8.14
CA LYS A 243 4.94 1.51 -7.34
C LYS A 243 4.58 2.99 -7.42
N ASN A 244 4.15 3.57 -6.30
CA ASN A 244 3.71 4.97 -6.21
C ASN A 244 2.69 5.34 -7.32
N GLY A 245 1.66 4.49 -7.49
CA GLY A 245 0.62 4.69 -8.49
C GLY A 245 1.06 4.45 -9.95
N ARG A 246 2.23 3.85 -10.18
CA ARG A 246 2.76 3.57 -11.53
C ARG A 246 2.96 2.08 -11.77
N VAL A 247 2.70 1.66 -13.01
CA VAL A 247 2.93 0.31 -13.52
C VAL A 247 3.93 0.40 -14.68
N ASP A 248 4.99 -0.40 -14.62
CA ASP A 248 6.00 -0.50 -15.69
C ASP A 248 5.65 -1.66 -16.63
N LEU A 249 5.37 -1.32 -17.88
CA LEU A 249 5.07 -2.23 -18.98
C LEU A 249 6.18 -2.22 -20.05
N SER A 250 7.33 -1.58 -19.80
CA SER A 250 8.43 -1.44 -20.76
C SER A 250 8.99 -2.79 -21.25
N GLN A 251 8.93 -3.81 -20.39
CA GLN A 251 9.40 -5.17 -20.69
C GLN A 251 8.32 -6.06 -21.35
N ARG A 252 7.13 -5.52 -21.64
CA ARG A 252 6.01 -6.32 -22.18
C ARG A 252 6.00 -6.26 -23.72
N PRO A 253 6.04 -7.43 -24.41
CA PRO A 253 6.05 -7.48 -25.86
C PRO A 253 4.84 -6.78 -26.49
N GLY A 254 5.10 -5.94 -27.49
CA GLY A 254 4.04 -5.24 -28.23
C GLY A 254 3.46 -4.01 -27.53
N VAL A 255 3.92 -3.66 -26.32
CA VAL A 255 3.49 -2.41 -25.66
C VAL A 255 4.23 -1.21 -26.25
N LYS A 256 3.46 -0.20 -26.65
CA LYS A 256 3.99 1.05 -27.24
C LYS A 256 4.74 1.87 -26.19
N LYS A 257 5.77 2.61 -26.63
CA LYS A 257 6.65 3.41 -25.74
C LYS A 257 5.89 4.38 -24.83
N ASP A 258 4.80 4.96 -25.31
CA ASP A 258 3.99 5.90 -24.52
C ASP A 258 3.11 5.23 -23.46
N LEU A 259 3.03 3.90 -23.47
CA LEU A 259 2.38 3.06 -22.46
C LEU A 259 3.38 2.21 -21.67
N HIS A 260 4.69 2.48 -21.80
CA HIS A 260 5.72 1.82 -20.99
C HIS A 260 5.58 2.13 -19.51
N GLU A 261 5.12 3.33 -19.16
CA GLU A 261 4.78 3.67 -17.79
C GLU A 261 3.33 4.16 -17.73
N VAL A 262 2.52 3.47 -16.94
CA VAL A 262 1.09 3.73 -16.80
C VAL A 262 0.81 4.26 -15.39
N VAL A 263 0.15 5.42 -15.29
CA VAL A 263 -0.31 5.98 -14.02
C VAL A 263 -1.73 5.49 -13.71
N LEU A 264 -1.87 4.82 -12.57
CA LEU A 264 -3.11 4.35 -11.97
C LEU A 264 -3.35 5.12 -10.66
N SER A 265 -4.17 6.15 -10.72
CA SER A 265 -4.50 7.01 -9.58
C SER A 265 -6.01 7.12 -9.46
N PRO A 266 -6.64 6.58 -8.38
CA PRO A 266 -8.08 6.70 -8.20
C PRO A 266 -8.49 8.16 -8.00
N LEU A 267 -7.58 9.08 -7.68
CA LEU A 267 -7.88 10.51 -7.57
C LEU A 267 -8.13 11.17 -8.95
N HIS A 268 -7.37 10.77 -9.97
CA HIS A 268 -7.37 11.42 -11.29
C HIS A 268 -7.98 10.55 -12.40
N ASP A 269 -8.37 9.33 -12.08
CA ASP A 269 -8.93 8.36 -13.00
C ASP A 269 -10.25 7.80 -12.48
N GLN A 270 -11.35 8.29 -13.06
CA GLN A 270 -12.69 7.86 -12.69
C GLN A 270 -12.95 6.38 -13.01
N PHE A 271 -12.51 5.91 -14.18
CA PHE A 271 -12.69 4.51 -14.56
C PHE A 271 -11.96 3.60 -13.57
N TYR A 272 -10.72 3.94 -13.23
CA TYR A 272 -9.96 3.15 -12.26
C TYR A 272 -10.66 3.12 -10.90
N ARG A 273 -11.10 4.28 -10.38
CA ARG A 273 -11.80 4.41 -9.09
C ARG A 273 -13.05 3.53 -9.02
N GLU A 274 -13.87 3.54 -10.06
CA GLU A 274 -15.13 2.76 -10.09
C GLU A 274 -14.92 1.25 -10.25
N ASN A 275 -13.71 0.82 -10.63
CA ASN A 275 -13.38 -0.57 -10.91
C ASN A 275 -12.31 -1.17 -9.98
N LEU A 276 -11.78 -0.42 -9.00
CA LEU A 276 -10.69 -0.85 -8.10
C LEU A 276 -10.91 -2.25 -7.52
N TYR A 277 -12.12 -2.49 -7.00
CA TYR A 277 -12.48 -3.67 -6.24
C TYR A 277 -13.38 -4.65 -7.00
N LYS A 278 -13.69 -4.36 -8.28
CA LYS A 278 -14.44 -5.29 -9.12
C LYS A 278 -13.57 -6.49 -9.47
N ASN A 279 -14.19 -7.66 -9.60
CA ASN A 279 -13.46 -8.87 -9.95
C ASN A 279 -13.08 -8.91 -11.44
N PHE A 280 -12.14 -9.78 -11.81
CA PHE A 280 -11.59 -9.86 -13.16
C PHE A 280 -12.65 -10.02 -14.26
N GLY A 281 -13.72 -10.79 -14.02
CA GLY A 281 -14.84 -10.92 -14.97
C GLY A 281 -15.62 -9.63 -15.13
N GLU A 282 -15.92 -8.94 -14.03
CA GLU A 282 -16.65 -7.67 -14.02
C GLU A 282 -15.86 -6.52 -14.68
N ILE A 283 -14.53 -6.52 -14.56
CA ILE A 283 -13.67 -5.54 -15.24
C ILE A 283 -13.76 -5.70 -16.76
N GLY A 284 -13.76 -6.94 -17.26
CA GLY A 284 -13.93 -7.21 -18.69
C GLY A 284 -15.23 -6.64 -19.24
N SER A 285 -16.34 -6.80 -18.51
CA SER A 285 -17.62 -6.17 -18.85
C SER A 285 -17.55 -4.64 -18.80
N SER A 286 -16.91 -4.08 -17.78
CA SER A 286 -16.80 -2.62 -17.61
C SER A 286 -15.97 -1.96 -18.72
N ILE A 287 -14.91 -2.63 -19.21
CA ILE A 287 -14.15 -2.15 -20.37
C ILE A 287 -14.98 -2.25 -21.65
N LYS A 288 -15.74 -3.33 -21.83
CA LYS A 288 -16.64 -3.47 -22.97
C LYS A 288 -17.67 -2.35 -23.01
N GLU A 289 -18.36 -2.08 -21.89
CA GLU A 289 -19.31 -0.97 -21.75
C GLU A 289 -18.66 0.38 -22.08
N LEU A 290 -17.47 0.64 -21.51
CA LEU A 290 -16.71 1.84 -21.84
C LEU A 290 -16.43 1.93 -23.34
N MET A 291 -16.07 0.82 -23.98
CA MET A 291 -15.76 0.81 -25.40
C MET A 291 -17.00 1.01 -26.27
N ASP A 292 -18.13 0.39 -25.94
CA ASP A 292 -19.42 0.53 -26.62
C ASP A 292 -19.92 1.98 -26.57
N ASP A 293 -19.84 2.62 -25.40
CA ASP A 293 -20.17 4.04 -25.20
C ASP A 293 -19.33 4.96 -26.11
N PHE A 294 -18.04 4.62 -26.29
CA PHE A 294 -17.14 5.37 -27.15
C PHE A 294 -17.38 5.09 -28.64
N GLN A 295 -17.70 3.85 -29.04
CA GLN A 295 -18.09 3.52 -30.42
C GLN A 295 -19.37 4.24 -30.83
N ALA A 296 -20.36 4.32 -29.94
CA ALA A 296 -21.59 5.07 -30.15
C ALA A 296 -21.32 6.56 -30.41
N LYS A 297 -20.39 7.18 -29.64
CA LYS A 297 -19.98 8.58 -29.82
C LYS A 297 -19.22 8.83 -31.12
N THR A 298 -18.51 7.84 -31.64
CA THR A 298 -17.65 7.94 -32.83
C THR A 298 -18.29 7.42 -34.12
N ARG A 299 -19.51 6.88 -34.06
CA ARG A 299 -20.24 6.25 -35.18
C ARG A 299 -19.45 5.12 -35.86
N SER A 300 -18.67 4.37 -35.08
CA SER A 300 -17.99 3.16 -35.57
C SER A 300 -18.93 1.95 -35.49
N GLN A 301 -18.90 1.05 -36.47
CA GLN A 301 -19.74 -0.15 -36.55
C GLN A 301 -18.95 -1.46 -36.36
N GLN A 302 -17.69 -1.42 -35.91
CA GLN A 302 -16.91 -2.62 -35.71
C GLN A 302 -17.38 -3.38 -34.47
N LYS A 303 -17.71 -4.66 -34.66
CA LYS A 303 -18.07 -5.58 -33.58
C LYS A 303 -16.82 -5.92 -32.77
N VAL A 304 -16.87 -5.67 -31.46
CA VAL A 304 -15.76 -5.96 -30.54
C VAL A 304 -16.29 -6.75 -29.35
N GLU A 305 -15.83 -7.98 -29.20
CA GLU A 305 -16.39 -8.93 -28.24
C GLU A 305 -15.37 -9.44 -27.22
N SER A 306 -14.07 -9.36 -27.53
CA SER A 306 -12.98 -9.80 -26.66
C SER A 306 -12.00 -8.67 -26.31
N ILE A 307 -11.17 -8.86 -25.27
CA ILE A 307 -10.13 -7.90 -24.89
C ILE A 307 -9.10 -7.72 -26.01
N ASP A 308 -8.80 -8.78 -26.77
CA ASP A 308 -7.89 -8.72 -27.92
C ASP A 308 -8.48 -7.89 -29.06
N ASP A 309 -9.79 -8.02 -29.32
CA ASP A 309 -10.50 -7.17 -30.28
C ASP A 309 -10.45 -5.70 -29.84
N MET A 310 -10.65 -5.41 -28.54
CA MET A 310 -10.56 -4.06 -27.99
C MET A 310 -9.15 -3.48 -28.16
N LYS A 311 -8.11 -4.30 -27.92
CA LYS A 311 -6.72 -3.88 -28.08
C LYS A 311 -6.39 -3.58 -29.55
N ALA A 312 -6.76 -4.48 -30.45
CA ALA A 312 -6.59 -4.29 -31.90
C ALA A 312 -7.35 -3.05 -32.39
N PHE A 313 -8.56 -2.82 -31.88
CA PHE A 313 -9.35 -1.63 -32.17
C PHE A 313 -8.62 -0.34 -31.75
N VAL A 314 -8.13 -0.26 -30.52
CA VAL A 314 -7.35 0.91 -30.05
C VAL A 314 -6.10 1.14 -30.89
N GLU A 315 -5.44 0.07 -31.35
CA GLU A 315 -4.21 0.16 -32.14
C GLU A 315 -4.44 0.65 -33.57
N ASN A 316 -5.53 0.20 -34.21
CA ASN A 316 -5.87 0.52 -35.60
C ASN A 316 -6.49 1.90 -35.79
N TYR A 317 -6.94 2.56 -34.72
CA TYR A 317 -7.56 3.88 -34.78
C TYR A 317 -6.80 4.92 -33.93
N PRO A 318 -5.71 5.52 -34.42
CA PRO A 318 -4.91 6.49 -33.65
C PRO A 318 -5.67 7.75 -33.19
N GLN A 319 -6.73 8.14 -33.90
CA GLN A 319 -7.62 9.22 -33.47
C GLN A 319 -8.37 8.86 -32.18
N PHE A 320 -8.72 7.57 -32.00
CA PHE A 320 -9.34 7.01 -30.78
C PHE A 320 -8.44 7.20 -29.56
N LYS A 321 -7.14 6.95 -29.72
CA LYS A 321 -6.11 7.16 -28.69
C LYS A 321 -5.97 8.63 -28.29
N LYS A 322 -6.08 9.56 -29.25
CA LYS A 322 -6.07 11.01 -28.96
C LYS A 322 -7.33 11.47 -28.23
N MET A 323 -8.46 10.78 -28.41
CA MET A 323 -9.76 11.13 -27.82
C MET A 323 -9.99 10.51 -26.44
N SER A 324 -9.36 9.37 -26.11
CA SER A 324 -9.45 8.76 -24.77
C SER A 324 -8.20 7.98 -24.37
N GLY A 325 -7.26 8.64 -23.69
CA GLY A 325 -6.10 8.00 -23.08
C GLY A 325 -6.47 6.95 -22.01
N THR A 326 -7.63 7.13 -21.36
CA THR A 326 -8.15 6.19 -20.34
C THR A 326 -8.48 4.82 -20.93
N VAL A 327 -9.18 4.77 -22.07
CA VAL A 327 -9.53 3.49 -22.72
C VAL A 327 -8.26 2.74 -23.13
N ALA A 328 -7.35 3.41 -23.85
CA ALA A 328 -6.11 2.78 -24.30
C ALA A 328 -5.28 2.23 -23.12
N LYS A 329 -5.21 2.99 -22.02
CA LYS A 329 -4.53 2.59 -20.80
C LYS A 329 -5.12 1.30 -20.19
N HIS A 330 -6.43 1.28 -19.90
CA HIS A 330 -7.04 0.15 -19.19
C HIS A 330 -7.16 -1.09 -20.06
N VAL A 331 -7.46 -0.95 -21.36
CA VAL A 331 -7.42 -2.06 -22.32
C VAL A 331 -6.03 -2.70 -22.35
N THR A 332 -4.96 -1.88 -22.37
CA THR A 332 -3.58 -2.40 -22.35
C THR A 332 -3.28 -3.14 -21.06
N VAL A 333 -3.55 -2.53 -19.89
CA VAL A 333 -3.29 -3.17 -18.59
C VAL A 333 -4.05 -4.50 -18.47
N VAL A 334 -5.36 -4.50 -18.74
CA VAL A 334 -6.18 -5.72 -18.62
C VAL A 334 -5.84 -6.76 -19.69
N GLY A 335 -5.45 -6.35 -20.89
CA GLY A 335 -4.91 -7.25 -21.90
C GLY A 335 -3.64 -7.96 -21.45
N GLU A 336 -2.70 -7.24 -20.81
CA GLU A 336 -1.49 -7.87 -20.26
C GLU A 336 -1.81 -8.78 -19.06
N LEU A 337 -2.78 -8.41 -18.19
CA LEU A 337 -3.26 -9.32 -17.13
C LEU A 337 -3.85 -10.61 -17.70
N SER A 338 -4.71 -10.52 -18.73
CA SER A 338 -5.35 -11.67 -19.38
C SER A 338 -4.32 -12.62 -19.98
N LYS A 339 -3.26 -12.07 -20.62
CA LYS A 339 -2.16 -12.89 -21.16
C LYS A 339 -1.43 -13.65 -20.07
N ILE A 340 -1.11 -13.00 -18.94
CA ILE A 340 -0.40 -13.64 -17.83
C ILE A 340 -1.27 -14.76 -17.22
N VAL A 341 -2.57 -14.50 -17.01
CA VAL A 341 -3.52 -15.50 -16.50
C VAL A 341 -3.55 -16.75 -17.38
N GLY A 342 -3.68 -16.56 -18.70
CA GLY A 342 -3.72 -17.68 -19.65
C GLY A 342 -2.39 -18.42 -19.76
N ALA A 343 -1.26 -17.70 -19.82
CA ALA A 343 0.06 -18.30 -19.97
C ALA A 343 0.49 -19.13 -18.76
N ASN A 344 0.11 -18.71 -17.55
CA ASN A 344 0.54 -19.33 -16.30
C ASN A 344 -0.52 -20.24 -15.65
N ASN A 345 -1.65 -20.51 -16.34
CA ASN A 345 -2.75 -21.32 -15.80
C ASN A 345 -3.26 -20.83 -14.42
N LEU A 346 -3.37 -19.52 -14.24
CA LEU A 346 -3.63 -18.95 -12.90
C LEU A 346 -5.02 -19.27 -12.33
N LEU A 347 -5.99 -19.63 -13.18
CA LEU A 347 -7.34 -20.00 -12.72
C LEU A 347 -7.32 -21.32 -11.92
N GLU A 348 -6.70 -22.38 -12.47
CA GLU A 348 -6.60 -23.68 -11.77
C GLU A 348 -5.70 -23.58 -10.53
N ILE A 349 -4.61 -22.81 -10.62
CA ILE A 349 -3.72 -22.54 -9.49
C ILE A 349 -4.51 -21.84 -8.38
N SER A 350 -5.23 -20.76 -8.71
CA SER A 350 -6.00 -20.01 -7.71
C SER A 350 -7.13 -20.83 -7.09
N GLU A 351 -7.82 -21.70 -7.85
CA GLU A 351 -8.79 -22.63 -7.27
C GLU A 351 -8.14 -23.49 -6.18
N CYS A 352 -6.97 -24.07 -6.47
CA CYS A 352 -6.23 -24.87 -5.49
C CYS A 352 -5.77 -24.04 -4.28
N GLU A 353 -5.34 -22.78 -4.48
CA GLU A 353 -4.98 -21.87 -3.38
C GLU A 353 -6.17 -21.61 -2.44
N GLN A 354 -7.35 -21.33 -3.02
CA GLN A 354 -8.58 -21.08 -2.25
C GLN A 354 -9.03 -22.34 -1.50
N ASP A 355 -8.93 -23.52 -2.11
CA ASP A 355 -9.20 -24.79 -1.44
C ASP A 355 -8.27 -25.02 -0.25
N ILE A 356 -6.96 -24.77 -0.40
CA ILE A 356 -6.00 -24.90 0.70
C ILE A 356 -6.30 -23.90 1.82
N ALA A 357 -6.62 -22.66 1.46
CA ALA A 357 -6.87 -21.59 2.43
C ALA A 357 -8.20 -21.76 3.19
N CYS A 358 -9.25 -22.26 2.54
CA CYS A 358 -10.62 -22.21 3.07
C CYS A 358 -11.21 -23.58 3.44
N GLN A 359 -10.73 -24.66 2.82
CA GLN A 359 -11.26 -26.01 3.03
C GLN A 359 -10.37 -26.82 3.99
N SER A 360 -10.83 -28.02 4.35
CA SER A 360 -10.14 -28.92 5.28
C SER A 360 -9.96 -30.34 4.72
N ASP A 361 -9.84 -30.47 3.40
CA ASP A 361 -9.57 -31.75 2.73
C ASP A 361 -8.09 -31.86 2.36
N HIS A 362 -7.30 -32.43 3.28
CA HIS A 362 -5.87 -32.65 3.10
C HIS A 362 -5.54 -33.55 1.90
N SER A 363 -6.33 -34.61 1.69
CA SER A 363 -6.06 -35.63 0.65
C SER A 363 -6.31 -35.08 -0.75
N SER A 364 -7.37 -34.30 -0.93
CA SER A 364 -7.62 -33.59 -2.18
C SER A 364 -6.55 -32.51 -2.44
N ALA A 365 -6.23 -31.70 -1.41
CA ALA A 365 -5.25 -30.63 -1.52
C ALA A 365 -3.87 -31.14 -1.98
N ILE A 366 -3.34 -32.21 -1.36
CA ILE A 366 -2.04 -32.76 -1.76
C ILE A 366 -2.04 -33.33 -3.19
N GLN A 367 -3.15 -33.94 -3.62
CA GLN A 367 -3.29 -34.47 -4.99
C GLN A 367 -3.32 -33.34 -6.03
N LYS A 368 -4.13 -32.29 -5.78
CA LYS A 368 -4.21 -31.10 -6.65
C LYS A 368 -2.85 -30.40 -6.75
N VAL A 369 -2.17 -30.15 -5.63
CA VAL A 369 -0.82 -29.53 -5.65
C VAL A 369 0.15 -30.36 -6.48
N ARG A 370 0.25 -31.68 -6.27
CA ARG A 370 1.14 -32.55 -7.08
C ARG A 370 0.79 -32.55 -8.57
N ALA A 371 -0.49 -32.43 -8.91
CA ALA A 371 -0.90 -32.34 -10.31
C ALA A 371 -0.40 -31.04 -10.94
N LEU A 372 -0.65 -29.90 -10.28
CA LEU A 372 -0.23 -28.57 -10.74
C LEU A 372 1.29 -28.43 -10.83
N LEU A 373 2.05 -28.94 -9.85
CA LEU A 373 3.52 -28.91 -9.88
C LEU A 373 4.14 -29.63 -11.09
N ARG A 374 3.41 -30.55 -11.72
CA ARG A 374 3.87 -31.28 -12.91
C ARG A 374 3.45 -30.62 -14.23
N GLN A 375 2.58 -29.61 -14.18
CA GLN A 375 2.12 -28.92 -15.38
C GLN A 375 3.21 -27.95 -15.88
N PRO A 376 3.60 -28.00 -17.16
CA PRO A 376 4.61 -27.10 -17.73
C PRO A 376 4.22 -25.61 -17.71
N SER A 377 2.92 -25.30 -17.64
CA SER A 377 2.37 -23.95 -17.55
C SER A 377 2.48 -23.34 -16.15
N THR A 378 2.72 -24.15 -15.11
CA THR A 378 2.87 -23.63 -13.75
C THR A 378 4.23 -22.97 -13.59
N SER A 379 4.24 -21.67 -13.29
CA SER A 379 5.50 -20.95 -13.08
C SER A 379 6.19 -21.40 -11.80
N SER A 380 7.52 -21.25 -11.72
CA SER A 380 8.28 -21.56 -10.50
C SER A 380 7.82 -20.78 -9.28
N VAL A 381 7.30 -19.56 -9.49
CA VAL A 381 6.78 -18.69 -8.41
C VAL A 381 5.46 -19.24 -7.90
N ASP A 382 4.55 -19.61 -8.80
CA ASP A 382 3.23 -20.13 -8.42
C ASP A 382 3.34 -21.51 -7.78
N ALA A 383 4.24 -22.36 -8.30
CA ALA A 383 4.60 -23.64 -7.68
C ALA A 383 5.08 -23.46 -6.24
N LEU A 384 5.98 -22.50 -6.00
CA LEU A 384 6.48 -22.17 -4.66
C LEU A 384 5.36 -21.68 -3.74
N ARG A 385 4.43 -20.83 -4.23
CA ARG A 385 3.29 -20.32 -3.46
C ARG A 385 2.32 -21.42 -3.06
N LEU A 386 2.01 -22.35 -3.96
CA LEU A 386 1.17 -23.51 -3.64
C LEU A 386 1.79 -24.36 -2.51
N VAL A 387 3.10 -24.63 -2.59
CA VAL A 387 3.81 -25.39 -1.54
C VAL A 387 3.90 -24.58 -0.24
N ALA A 388 4.08 -23.26 -0.31
CA ALA A 388 4.07 -22.36 0.83
C ALA A 388 2.73 -22.37 1.57
N LEU A 389 1.61 -22.19 0.85
CA LEU A 389 0.25 -22.23 1.39
C LEU A 389 -0.07 -23.61 1.99
N TYR A 390 0.26 -24.68 1.28
CA TYR A 390 0.12 -26.05 1.80
C TYR A 390 0.88 -26.23 3.11
N SER A 391 2.13 -25.76 3.15
CA SER A 391 3.00 -25.91 4.33
C SER A 391 2.46 -25.13 5.51
N LEU A 392 1.97 -23.90 5.30
CA LEU A 392 1.32 -23.11 6.35
C LEU A 392 0.06 -23.79 6.91
N ARG A 393 -0.77 -24.36 6.02
CA ARG A 393 -2.05 -24.96 6.39
C ARG A 393 -1.90 -26.31 7.10
N TYR A 394 -0.97 -27.15 6.63
CA TYR A 394 -0.84 -28.55 7.03
C TYR A 394 0.45 -28.87 7.78
N ASP A 395 1.17 -27.86 8.29
CA ASP A 395 2.41 -28.01 9.07
C ASP A 395 2.28 -29.05 10.20
N SER A 396 1.14 -29.04 10.90
CA SER A 396 0.85 -29.93 12.03
C SER A 396 0.06 -31.20 11.67
N HIS A 397 -0.19 -31.46 10.38
CA HIS A 397 -0.93 -32.65 9.95
C HIS A 397 -0.04 -33.90 10.01
N SER A 398 -0.58 -35.04 10.46
CA SER A 398 0.18 -36.29 10.62
C SER A 398 0.81 -36.79 9.32
N ASN A 399 0.10 -36.61 8.21
CA ASN A 399 0.56 -36.94 6.85
C ASN A 399 1.12 -35.70 6.11
N ASN A 400 1.81 -34.80 6.82
CA ASN A 400 2.44 -33.63 6.21
C ASN A 400 3.40 -34.08 5.08
N ALA A 401 3.31 -33.39 3.94
CA ALA A 401 4.10 -33.68 2.74
C ALA A 401 4.98 -32.51 2.30
N THR A 402 5.16 -31.48 3.15
CA THR A 402 5.95 -30.28 2.85
C THR A 402 7.31 -30.62 2.26
N THR A 403 8.08 -31.52 2.89
CA THR A 403 9.40 -31.93 2.38
C THR A 403 9.32 -32.51 0.98
N SER A 404 8.41 -33.49 0.76
CA SER A 404 8.24 -34.15 -0.54
C SER A 404 7.74 -33.21 -1.64
N LEU A 405 6.90 -32.24 -1.31
CA LEU A 405 6.43 -31.22 -2.26
C LEU A 405 7.53 -30.20 -2.57
N THR A 406 8.29 -29.79 -1.56
CA THR A 406 9.41 -28.86 -1.73
C THR A 406 10.49 -29.47 -2.61
N ASP A 407 10.73 -30.78 -2.51
CA ASP A 407 11.70 -31.50 -3.33
C ASP A 407 11.32 -31.64 -4.81
N GLN A 408 10.04 -31.43 -5.13
CA GLN A 408 9.55 -31.36 -6.51
C GLN A 408 9.74 -29.98 -7.13
N LEU A 409 10.05 -28.94 -6.34
CA LEU A 409 10.29 -27.60 -6.86
C LEU A 409 11.66 -27.53 -7.55
N ALA A 410 11.71 -26.84 -8.69
CA ALA A 410 12.94 -26.75 -9.50
C ALA A 410 14.06 -25.93 -8.83
N SER A 411 13.72 -24.99 -7.94
CA SER A 411 14.69 -24.07 -7.33
C SER A 411 15.35 -24.68 -6.09
N ARG A 412 16.68 -24.60 -6.02
CA ARG A 412 17.47 -25.00 -4.84
C ARG A 412 17.19 -24.13 -3.62
N ASP A 413 16.75 -22.89 -3.82
CA ASP A 413 16.36 -21.98 -2.73
C ASP A 413 15.02 -22.32 -2.10
N SER A 414 14.18 -23.16 -2.73
CA SER A 414 12.81 -23.43 -2.26
C SER A 414 12.78 -23.96 -0.83
N ARG A 415 13.69 -24.87 -0.47
CA ARG A 415 13.80 -25.38 0.91
C ARG A 415 14.07 -24.27 1.93
N ARG A 416 14.97 -23.34 1.59
CA ARG A 416 15.30 -22.19 2.42
C ARG A 416 14.11 -21.26 2.57
N ILE A 417 13.38 -21.00 1.48
CA ILE A 417 12.20 -20.14 1.48
C ILE A 417 11.06 -20.74 2.31
N ILE A 418 10.71 -22.00 2.09
CA ILE A 418 9.65 -22.67 2.85
C ILE A 418 10.00 -22.77 4.34
N SER A 419 11.26 -23.09 4.67
CA SER A 419 11.72 -23.09 6.06
C SER A 419 11.68 -21.69 6.69
N GLY A 420 12.06 -20.65 5.94
CA GLY A 420 11.97 -19.25 6.36
C GLY A 420 10.52 -18.86 6.64
N LEU A 421 9.58 -19.23 5.77
CA LEU A 421 8.16 -18.96 5.94
C LEU A 421 7.58 -19.63 7.19
N LEU A 422 7.88 -20.91 7.44
CA LEU A 422 7.41 -21.62 8.63
C LEU A 422 8.00 -21.02 9.92
N LYS A 423 9.26 -20.58 9.88
CA LYS A 423 9.88 -19.81 10.98
C LYS A 423 9.19 -18.45 11.18
N TYR A 424 8.90 -17.74 10.10
CA TYR A 424 8.18 -16.46 10.12
C TYR A 424 6.79 -16.60 10.77
N ALA A 425 6.02 -17.60 10.34
CA ALA A 425 4.68 -17.86 10.84
C ALA A 425 4.65 -18.38 12.29
N SER A 426 5.63 -19.20 12.69
CA SER A 426 5.66 -19.75 14.06
C SER A 426 5.95 -18.69 15.13
N ILE A 427 6.81 -17.71 14.82
CA ILE A 427 7.18 -16.64 15.76
C ILE A 427 6.08 -15.57 15.86
N GLY A 428 5.26 -15.37 14.84
CA GLY A 428 4.07 -14.52 14.90
C GLY A 428 3.00 -14.96 15.91
N GLY A 429 3.26 -16.05 16.61
CA GLY A 429 2.31 -16.82 17.38
C GLY A 429 1.30 -17.46 16.43
N ARG A 430 1.14 -18.78 16.55
CA ARG A 430 -0.13 -19.38 16.17
C ARG A 430 -1.16 -18.74 17.10
N LEU A 431 -1.80 -17.65 16.69
CA LEU A 431 -3.08 -17.20 17.26
C LEU A 431 -4.02 -18.39 17.08
N SER A 432 -3.98 -19.30 18.08
CA SER A 432 -4.77 -20.51 18.21
C SER A 432 -5.26 -21.11 16.88
N GLN A 433 -4.36 -21.70 16.08
CA GLN A 433 -4.75 -22.75 15.13
C GLN A 433 -4.87 -24.12 15.80
N ALA A 434 -4.74 -24.19 17.13
CA ALA A 434 -4.99 -25.38 17.94
C ALA A 434 -6.18 -25.14 18.87
N ALA A 435 -7.35 -24.99 18.26
CA ALA A 435 -8.64 -25.45 18.78
C ALA A 435 -9.63 -25.13 17.67
N GLU A 436 -10.05 -26.15 16.93
CA GLU A 436 -11.48 -26.21 16.63
C GLU A 436 -12.17 -25.97 17.98
N ILE A 437 -12.70 -24.77 18.20
CA ILE A 437 -13.63 -24.54 19.29
C ILE A 437 -14.79 -25.48 18.97
N PRO A 438 -15.04 -26.54 19.75
CA PRO A 438 -16.20 -27.38 19.52
C PRO A 438 -17.43 -26.51 19.80
N GLY A 439 -18.06 -25.99 18.75
CA GLY A 439 -19.19 -25.07 18.85
C GLY A 439 -19.19 -23.83 17.93
N ILE A 440 -18.12 -23.54 17.17
CA ILE A 440 -18.14 -22.47 16.14
C ILE A 440 -17.90 -23.09 14.75
N SER A 441 -18.63 -24.17 14.45
CA SER A 441 -18.65 -24.80 13.12
C SER A 441 -19.68 -24.17 12.16
N MET A 442 -20.48 -23.19 12.59
CA MET A 442 -21.54 -22.62 11.73
C MET A 442 -21.86 -21.17 12.07
N THR A 443 -21.09 -20.24 11.51
CA THR A 443 -21.65 -19.04 10.87
C THR A 443 -20.71 -18.59 9.75
N ARG A 444 -20.40 -19.47 8.79
CA ARG A 444 -20.04 -19.00 7.44
C ARG A 444 -21.30 -18.37 6.87
N LYS A 445 -21.52 -17.08 7.13
CA LYS A 445 -22.29 -16.27 6.20
C LYS A 445 -21.40 -16.13 4.97
N PHE A 446 -21.55 -17.11 4.08
CA PHE A 446 -21.01 -17.10 2.72
C PHE A 446 -21.15 -15.69 2.16
N PHE A 447 -20.03 -15.10 1.73
CA PHE A 447 -20.05 -13.83 1.00
C PHE A 447 -20.78 -14.09 -0.30
N LYS A 448 -22.11 -13.94 -0.29
CA LYS A 448 -22.86 -13.64 -1.49
C LYS A 448 -22.30 -12.32 -1.99
N GLY A 449 -21.59 -12.35 -3.11
CA GLY A 449 -21.22 -11.13 -3.82
C GLY A 449 -22.47 -10.26 -4.03
N LEU A 450 -22.29 -9.00 -4.41
CA LEU A 450 -23.39 -8.05 -4.66
C LEU A 450 -24.48 -8.56 -5.63
N LYS A 451 -24.24 -9.67 -6.34
CA LYS A 451 -25.18 -10.39 -7.23
C LYS A 451 -25.51 -11.84 -6.84
N GLY A 452 -25.10 -12.33 -5.67
CA GLY A 452 -25.47 -13.66 -5.18
C GLY A 452 -24.82 -14.87 -5.87
N VAL A 453 -23.82 -14.65 -6.73
CA VAL A 453 -23.01 -15.72 -7.34
C VAL A 453 -21.72 -15.89 -6.53
N GLU A 454 -21.48 -17.10 -6.03
CA GLU A 454 -20.23 -17.44 -5.34
C GLU A 454 -19.08 -17.45 -6.36
N ASN A 455 -18.02 -16.71 -6.07
CA ASN A 455 -16.81 -16.72 -6.87
C ASN A 455 -15.78 -17.64 -6.20
N VAL A 456 -15.49 -18.76 -6.85
CA VAL A 456 -14.56 -19.80 -6.35
C VAL A 456 -13.16 -19.23 -6.11
N TYR A 457 -12.78 -18.16 -6.82
CA TYR A 457 -11.45 -17.54 -6.76
C TYR A 457 -11.29 -16.49 -5.65
N THR A 458 -12.36 -16.13 -4.93
CA THR A 458 -12.33 -15.07 -3.89
C THR A 458 -13.08 -15.49 -2.62
N GLN A 459 -12.85 -16.72 -2.16
CA GLN A 459 -13.48 -17.28 -0.95
C GLN A 459 -12.77 -16.85 0.34
N HIS A 460 -11.45 -16.70 0.27
CA HIS A 460 -10.62 -16.26 1.37
C HIS A 460 -11.04 -14.88 1.88
N VAL A 461 -10.90 -14.69 3.20
CA VAL A 461 -11.15 -13.42 3.86
C VAL A 461 -9.94 -13.11 4.75
N PRO A 462 -9.27 -11.95 4.58
CA PRO A 462 -8.11 -11.59 5.38
C PRO A 462 -8.43 -11.52 6.88
N LYS A 463 -7.51 -12.00 7.72
CA LYS A 463 -7.74 -12.05 9.19
C LYS A 463 -7.93 -10.69 9.85
N ILE A 464 -7.49 -9.62 9.19
CA ILE A 464 -7.71 -8.26 9.67
C ILE A 464 -9.20 -7.94 9.83
N LYS A 465 -10.07 -8.57 9.02
CA LYS A 465 -11.50 -8.34 9.05
C LYS A 465 -12.10 -8.68 10.41
N ASP A 466 -11.88 -9.90 10.88
CA ASP A 466 -12.39 -10.36 12.17
C ASP A 466 -11.79 -9.55 13.31
N THR A 467 -10.51 -9.21 13.21
CA THR A 467 -9.81 -8.35 14.19
C THR A 467 -10.48 -6.97 14.30
N ILE A 468 -10.77 -6.33 13.17
CA ILE A 468 -11.47 -5.03 13.13
C ILE A 468 -12.90 -5.18 13.63
N GLU A 469 -13.64 -6.20 13.20
CA GLU A 469 -15.02 -6.39 13.62
C GLU A 469 -15.14 -6.61 15.14
N GLU A 470 -14.25 -7.42 15.73
CA GLU A 470 -14.22 -7.62 17.18
C GLU A 470 -13.80 -6.34 17.90
N LEU A 471 -12.92 -5.51 17.32
CA LEU A 471 -12.62 -4.19 17.86
C LEU A 471 -13.85 -3.29 17.90
N LEU A 472 -14.56 -3.16 16.79
CA LEU A 472 -15.74 -2.29 16.67
C LEU A 472 -16.91 -2.79 17.55
N LYS A 473 -17.01 -4.09 17.79
CA LYS A 473 -17.99 -4.68 18.72
C LYS A 473 -17.59 -4.53 20.20
N GLY A 474 -16.35 -4.09 20.48
CA GLY A 474 -15.82 -3.97 21.84
C GLY A 474 -15.45 -5.32 22.47
N ARG A 475 -15.13 -6.32 21.65
CA ARG A 475 -14.85 -7.72 22.05
C ARG A 475 -13.41 -8.14 21.80
N LEU A 476 -12.58 -7.25 21.25
CA LEU A 476 -11.16 -7.51 21.04
C LEU A 476 -10.44 -7.63 22.40
N ARG A 477 -9.93 -8.83 22.69
CA ARG A 477 -9.34 -9.20 23.99
C ARG A 477 -8.11 -8.34 24.34
N GLU A 478 -8.04 -7.87 25.58
CA GLU A 478 -6.90 -7.10 26.08
C GLU A 478 -5.63 -7.94 26.28
N SER A 479 -5.77 -9.25 26.53
CA SER A 479 -4.62 -10.17 26.61
C SER A 479 -3.85 -10.26 25.29
N ASP A 480 -4.58 -10.19 24.17
CA ASP A 480 -4.01 -10.35 22.84
C ASP A 480 -3.66 -8.99 22.22
N TYR A 481 -4.41 -7.95 22.60
CA TYR A 481 -4.26 -6.59 22.11
C TYR A 481 -4.30 -5.57 23.25
N PRO A 482 -3.29 -5.52 24.13
CA PRO A 482 -3.26 -4.59 25.26
C PRO A 482 -3.19 -3.12 24.82
N TYR A 483 -3.55 -2.22 25.73
CA TYR A 483 -3.35 -0.79 25.56
C TYR A 483 -1.91 -0.40 25.88
N ALA A 484 -1.34 0.55 25.13
CA ALA A 484 -0.07 1.17 25.47
C ALA A 484 -0.26 2.16 26.63
N GLY A 485 -0.35 1.67 27.87
CA GLY A 485 -0.56 2.46 29.08
C GLY A 485 -1.70 1.96 29.96
N SER A 486 -2.01 2.72 31.01
CA SER A 486 -3.02 2.38 32.01
C SER A 486 -4.44 2.82 31.65
N SER A 487 -4.61 3.67 30.64
CA SER A 487 -5.92 4.16 30.22
C SER A 487 -6.60 3.14 29.31
N ILE A 488 -7.80 2.72 29.71
CA ILE A 488 -8.65 1.81 28.95
C ILE A 488 -9.81 2.62 28.38
N MET A 489 -10.15 2.37 27.13
CA MET A 489 -11.26 3.05 26.46
C MET A 489 -12.60 2.51 26.98
N SER A 490 -13.49 3.41 27.39
CA SER A 490 -14.84 3.09 27.85
C SER A 490 -15.87 2.95 26.72
N GLU A 491 -15.63 3.62 25.59
CA GLU A 491 -16.55 3.69 24.45
C GLU A 491 -16.03 2.90 23.24
N ARG A 492 -16.87 2.63 22.25
CA ARG A 492 -16.42 1.97 21.01
C ARG A 492 -15.72 2.99 20.10
N PRO A 493 -14.62 2.62 19.44
CA PRO A 493 -13.93 3.55 18.56
C PRO A 493 -14.73 3.69 17.26
N SER A 494 -15.00 4.93 16.86
CA SER A 494 -15.55 5.25 15.52
C SER A 494 -14.47 5.67 14.54
N ASP A 495 -13.30 6.11 15.04
CA ASP A 495 -12.14 6.43 14.23
C ASP A 495 -11.01 5.45 14.53
N VAL A 496 -10.67 4.61 13.56
CA VAL A 496 -9.64 3.57 13.71
C VAL A 496 -8.57 3.74 12.64
N ILE A 497 -7.32 3.69 13.07
CA ILE A 497 -6.15 3.58 12.19
C ILE A 497 -5.54 2.21 12.49
N VAL A 498 -5.52 1.32 11.51
CA VAL A 498 -4.84 0.02 11.62
C VAL A 498 -3.50 0.12 10.93
N PHE A 499 -2.42 -0.25 11.62
CA PHE A 499 -1.08 -0.23 11.06
C PHE A 499 -0.45 -1.63 11.10
N ILE A 500 -0.10 -2.18 9.93
CA ILE A 500 0.56 -3.48 9.82
C ILE A 500 2.08 -3.30 9.68
N VAL A 501 2.81 -3.68 10.73
CA VAL A 501 4.26 -3.84 10.73
C VAL A 501 4.61 -5.02 9.82
N GLY A 502 5.48 -4.80 8.84
CA GLY A 502 5.77 -5.80 7.81
C GLY A 502 4.79 -5.76 6.62
N GLY A 503 3.97 -4.71 6.52
CA GLY A 503 3.28 -4.34 5.28
C GLY A 503 1.83 -4.82 5.14
N THR A 504 1.11 -4.10 4.30
CA THR A 504 -0.31 -4.35 3.95
C THR A 504 -0.41 -5.03 2.59
N THR A 505 -1.60 -5.49 2.24
CA THR A 505 -1.94 -6.00 0.90
C THR A 505 -3.15 -5.27 0.33
N TYR A 506 -3.31 -5.24 -0.99
CA TYR A 506 -4.51 -4.64 -1.59
C TYR A 506 -5.80 -5.45 -1.33
N GLU A 507 -5.71 -6.73 -0.97
CA GLU A 507 -6.86 -7.51 -0.49
C GLU A 507 -7.39 -6.95 0.84
N GLU A 508 -6.48 -6.61 1.76
CA GLU A 508 -6.83 -5.97 3.03
C GLU A 508 -7.38 -4.56 2.83
N VAL A 509 -6.87 -3.82 1.83
CA VAL A 509 -7.42 -2.50 1.46
C VAL A 509 -8.87 -2.64 1.00
N ALA A 510 -9.16 -3.58 0.10
CA ALA A 510 -10.53 -3.85 -0.36
C ALA A 510 -11.44 -4.29 0.80
N CYS A 511 -10.92 -5.09 1.74
CA CYS A 511 -11.63 -5.46 2.94
C CYS A 511 -11.98 -4.24 3.81
N VAL A 512 -11.03 -3.34 4.05
CA VAL A 512 -11.24 -2.12 4.85
C VAL A 512 -12.24 -1.19 4.17
N ASP A 513 -12.17 -1.04 2.85
CA ASP A 513 -13.15 -0.26 2.07
C ASP A 513 -14.57 -0.83 2.21
N SER A 514 -14.71 -2.16 2.13
CA SER A 514 -15.99 -2.84 2.35
C SER A 514 -16.56 -2.59 3.75
N ILE A 515 -15.72 -2.61 4.79
CA ILE A 515 -16.14 -2.32 6.17
C ILE A 515 -16.58 -0.86 6.31
N ASN A 516 -15.82 0.10 5.78
CA ASN A 516 -16.16 1.52 5.78
C ASN A 516 -17.50 1.78 5.06
N SER A 517 -17.68 1.18 3.88
CA SER A 517 -18.90 1.33 3.08
C SER A 517 -20.13 0.72 3.77
N SER A 518 -19.94 -0.34 4.56
CA SER A 518 -21.04 -1.02 5.28
C SER A 518 -21.38 -0.38 6.63
N ASN A 519 -20.52 0.49 7.17
CA ASN A 519 -20.67 1.07 8.51
C ASN A 519 -20.53 2.60 8.48
N SER A 520 -21.62 3.32 8.25
CA SER A 520 -21.62 4.79 8.16
C SER A 520 -21.13 5.53 9.41
N GLY A 521 -21.13 4.88 10.58
CA GLY A 521 -20.67 5.43 11.85
C GLY A 521 -19.18 5.19 12.15
N VAL A 522 -18.46 4.46 11.29
CA VAL A 522 -17.06 4.07 11.52
C VAL A 522 -16.21 4.54 10.35
N ARG A 523 -15.01 5.02 10.64
CA ARG A 523 -14.02 5.42 9.66
C ARG A 523 -12.72 4.71 9.97
N ILE A 524 -12.23 3.93 9.02
CA ILE A 524 -11.02 3.13 9.15
C ILE A 524 -10.02 3.57 8.11
N ILE A 525 -8.77 3.75 8.53
CA ILE A 525 -7.62 3.92 7.65
C ILE A 525 -6.68 2.74 7.87
N LEU A 526 -6.23 2.12 6.78
CA LEU A 526 -5.20 1.10 6.79
C LEU A 526 -3.84 1.73 6.46
N GLY A 527 -2.82 1.33 7.18
CA GLY A 527 -1.44 1.73 6.94
C GLY A 527 -0.50 0.55 7.10
N GLY A 528 0.68 0.63 6.50
CA GLY A 528 1.75 -0.34 6.74
C GLY A 528 3.12 0.24 6.44
N THR A 529 4.15 -0.52 6.83
CA THR A 529 5.53 -0.20 6.45
C THR A 529 5.67 -0.14 4.93
N THR A 530 5.06 -1.09 4.23
CA THR A 530 4.99 -1.15 2.76
C THR A 530 3.65 -1.77 2.28
N ILE A 531 3.51 -1.96 0.98
CA ILE A 531 2.43 -2.73 0.35
C ILE A 531 3.06 -3.91 -0.37
N HIS A 532 2.58 -5.12 -0.07
CA HIS A 532 3.11 -6.36 -0.60
C HIS A 532 2.24 -6.95 -1.72
N ASN A 533 2.94 -7.58 -2.67
CA ASN A 533 2.46 -8.68 -3.49
C ASN A 533 3.19 -9.96 -3.04
N GLY A 534 2.87 -11.10 -3.65
CA GLY A 534 3.47 -12.39 -3.28
C GLY A 534 5.00 -12.38 -3.30
N LEU A 535 5.61 -11.78 -4.32
CA LEU A 535 7.07 -11.73 -4.46
C LEU A 535 7.74 -10.82 -3.42
N SER A 536 7.22 -9.61 -3.20
CA SER A 536 7.82 -8.70 -2.22
C SER A 536 7.60 -9.16 -0.79
N PHE A 537 6.53 -9.93 -0.51
CA PHE A 537 6.35 -10.58 0.78
C PHE A 537 7.38 -11.69 1.01
N ILE A 538 7.72 -12.47 -0.03
CA ILE A 538 8.80 -13.47 0.06
C ILE A 538 10.13 -12.80 0.42
N ASP A 539 10.47 -11.68 -0.20
CA ASP A 539 11.68 -10.91 0.15
C ASP A 539 11.66 -10.45 1.63
N GLU A 540 10.52 -9.91 2.08
CA GLU A 540 10.36 -9.41 3.46
C GLU A 540 10.59 -10.50 4.50
N PHE A 541 9.88 -11.64 4.40
CA PHE A 541 10.03 -12.68 5.42
C PHE A 541 11.39 -13.37 5.34
N MET A 542 12.00 -13.45 4.15
CA MET A 542 13.35 -13.99 4.00
C MET A 542 14.39 -13.10 4.67
N THR A 543 14.25 -11.79 4.56
CA THR A 543 15.12 -10.84 5.27
C THR A 543 14.88 -10.89 6.78
N ALA A 544 13.62 -10.98 7.21
CA ALA A 544 13.26 -11.08 8.62
C ALA A 544 13.76 -12.38 9.27
N THR A 545 13.89 -13.46 8.50
CA THR A 545 14.26 -14.80 9.00
C THR A 545 15.70 -15.21 8.73
N ALA A 546 16.46 -14.38 7.99
CA ALA A 546 17.88 -14.55 7.71
C ALA A 546 18.63 -14.95 8.98
N SER A 547 19.65 -15.80 8.84
CA SER A 547 20.49 -16.27 9.95
C SER A 547 21.83 -15.56 9.96
#